data_AF-A0A9D7NXA1-F1
#
_entry.id   AF-A0A9D7NXA1-F1
#
_cell.length_a   1.000
_cell.length_b   1.000
_cell.length_c   1.000
_cell.angle_alpha   90.00
_cell.angle_beta   90.00
_cell.angle_gamma   90.00
#
_symmetry.space_group_name_H-M   'P 1'
#
loop_
_entity.id
_entity.type
_entity.pdbx_description
1 polymer ?
#
loop_
_entity_poly.entity_id
_entity_poly.type
_entity_poly.pdbx_seq_one_letter_code
_entity_poly.pdbx_strand_id
1 'polypeptide(L)'
;MRNLLIALSTLVALASSAQDKKELFVSIPCRVDADEVRFVYDADEQVLPAGIVVVRVVTLQKTESRRSFADLTPIELKRLRKQARKARSCEIVVINDYKLPAQVKNPDKEMEARMQQEIQFIMVQRIRPCPECTAANN
;
A
#
# COMPACT_ATOMS: atom_id res chain seq x y z
N MET A 1 -71.26 12.56 -7.59
CA MET A 1 -71.28 14.00 -7.95
C MET A 1 -70.05 14.31 -8.79
N ARG A 2 -70.28 15.14 -9.81
CA ARG A 2 -69.39 15.81 -10.79
C ARG A 2 -67.86 15.81 -10.58
N ASN A 3 -67.17 15.43 -11.66
CA ASN A 3 -66.04 16.09 -12.33
C ASN A 3 -65.51 17.41 -11.70
N LEU A 4 -64.18 17.60 -11.60
CA LEU A 4 -63.31 18.11 -12.69
C LEU A 4 -62.01 18.80 -12.16
N LEU A 5 -60.88 18.40 -12.75
CA LEU A 5 -59.61 19.11 -13.07
C LEU A 5 -58.69 19.76 -11.99
N ILE A 6 -57.52 19.13 -11.87
CA ILE A 6 -56.15 19.63 -12.13
C ILE A 6 -55.85 21.11 -11.80
N ALA A 7 -54.86 21.31 -10.92
CA ALA A 7 -53.85 22.35 -11.12
C ALA A 7 -52.47 21.86 -10.64
N LEU A 8 -51.56 21.79 -11.62
CA LEU A 8 -50.11 21.68 -11.47
C LEU A 8 -49.57 22.63 -10.39
N SER A 9 -48.62 22.14 -9.59
CA SER A 9 -47.54 22.95 -9.03
C SER A 9 -46.32 22.07 -8.80
N THR A 10 -45.49 22.01 -9.83
CA THR A 10 -44.04 21.78 -9.74
C THR A 10 -43.45 22.35 -8.45
N LEU A 11 -42.59 21.59 -7.76
CA LEU A 11 -41.30 22.07 -7.29
C LEU A 11 -40.44 20.90 -6.80
N VAL A 12 -39.40 20.67 -7.61
CA VAL A 12 -38.04 20.30 -7.21
C VAL A 12 -37.83 18.87 -6.70
N ALA A 13 -37.38 18.05 -7.65
CA ALA A 13 -36.39 17.03 -7.39
C ALA A 13 -35.20 17.63 -6.63
N LEU A 14 -35.07 17.35 -5.34
CA LEU A 14 -33.74 17.21 -4.74
C LEU A 14 -33.32 15.75 -4.96
N ALA A 15 -32.88 15.47 -6.18
CA ALA A 15 -31.83 14.50 -6.37
C ALA A 15 -30.63 15.02 -5.56
N SER A 16 -30.50 14.58 -4.31
CA SER A 16 -29.22 14.61 -3.63
C SER A 16 -28.34 13.58 -4.34
N SER A 17 -27.81 13.99 -5.49
CA SER A 17 -26.61 13.40 -6.04
C SER A 17 -25.54 13.56 -4.95
N ALA A 18 -25.35 12.51 -4.16
CA ALA A 18 -24.06 12.22 -3.58
C ALA A 18 -23.13 12.05 -4.77
N GLN A 19 -22.60 13.16 -5.28
CA GLN A 19 -21.37 13.13 -6.04
C GLN A 19 -20.35 12.60 -5.04
N ASP A 20 -20.06 11.29 -5.11
CA ASP A 20 -18.81 10.73 -4.65
C ASP A 20 -17.72 11.57 -5.29
N LYS A 21 -17.25 12.60 -4.57
CA LYS A 21 -16.04 13.32 -4.95
C LYS A 21 -14.95 12.27 -4.88
N LYS A 22 -14.54 11.74 -6.04
CA LYS A 22 -13.40 10.83 -6.15
C LYS A 22 -12.18 11.57 -5.62
N GLU A 23 -11.86 11.36 -4.35
CA GLU A 23 -10.69 11.93 -3.72
C GLU A 23 -9.46 11.33 -4.40
N LEU A 24 -8.68 12.19 -5.05
CA LEU A 24 -7.48 11.77 -5.76
C LEU A 24 -6.29 11.78 -4.78
N PHE A 25 -5.51 10.71 -4.80
CA PHE A 25 -4.32 10.54 -3.97
C PHE A 25 -3.05 10.62 -4.82
N VAL A 26 -2.01 11.20 -4.24
CA VAL A 26 -0.66 11.25 -4.85
C VAL A 26 0.35 10.60 -3.93
N SER A 27 1.33 9.91 -4.51
CA SER A 27 2.44 9.35 -3.74
C SER A 27 3.46 10.43 -3.38
N ILE A 28 4.06 10.28 -2.21
CA ILE A 28 5.10 11.16 -1.69
C ILE A 28 6.46 10.47 -1.92
N PRO A 29 7.24 10.89 -2.93
CA PRO A 29 8.54 10.31 -3.18
C PRO A 29 9.55 10.75 -2.13
N CYS A 30 10.42 9.81 -1.74
CA CYS A 30 11.55 10.07 -0.86
C CYS A 30 12.56 11.04 -1.50
N ARG A 31 13.02 12.04 -0.74
CA ARG A 31 14.11 12.91 -1.15
C ARG A 31 15.43 12.22 -0.83
N VAL A 32 16.12 11.78 -1.88
CA VAL A 32 17.31 10.90 -1.80
C VAL A 32 18.43 11.46 -0.93
N ASP A 33 18.55 12.78 -0.85
CA ASP A 33 19.65 13.48 -0.17
C ASP A 33 19.25 14.08 1.20
N ALA A 34 17.95 14.09 1.53
CA ALA A 34 17.43 14.71 2.75
C ALA A 34 16.80 13.71 3.72
N ASP A 35 16.27 12.60 3.20
CA ASP A 35 15.48 11.67 3.98
C ASP A 35 16.24 10.37 4.27
N GLU A 36 16.12 9.86 5.49
CA GLU A 36 16.67 8.57 5.87
C GLU A 36 15.75 7.43 5.46
N VAL A 37 16.35 6.34 4.95
CA VAL A 37 15.63 5.10 4.69
C VAL A 37 15.51 4.30 5.98
N ARG A 38 14.27 4.11 6.42
CA ARG A 38 13.92 3.37 7.63
C ARG A 38 13.41 1.97 7.28
N PHE A 39 13.78 1.01 8.12
CA PHE A 39 13.19 -0.33 8.07
C PHE A 39 12.03 -0.37 9.07
N VAL A 40 10.87 -0.80 8.60
CA VAL A 40 9.67 -0.99 9.42
C VAL A 40 9.44 -2.48 9.52
N TYR A 41 9.48 -2.99 10.75
CA TYR A 41 9.17 -4.39 11.02
C TYR A 41 7.68 -4.48 11.36
N ASP A 42 6.93 -5.23 10.57
CA ASP A 42 5.56 -5.58 10.91
C ASP A 42 5.56 -7.06 11.31
N ALA A 43 5.72 -7.29 12.61
CA ALA A 43 5.83 -8.64 13.18
C ALA A 43 4.48 -9.37 13.16
N ASP A 44 3.40 -8.61 13.24
CA ASP A 44 2.08 -9.10 13.63
C ASP A 44 1.05 -8.95 12.51
N GLU A 45 1.25 -8.02 11.58
CA GLU A 45 0.38 -7.85 10.41
C GLU A 45 1.20 -7.93 9.12
N GLN A 46 0.97 -8.98 8.31
CA GLN A 46 1.38 -8.98 6.89
C GLN A 46 0.56 -7.99 6.05
N VAL A 47 -0.11 -7.04 6.70
CA VAL A 47 -0.94 -6.02 6.09
C VAL A 47 -0.11 -4.75 6.02
N LEU A 48 0.18 -4.32 4.80
CA LEU A 48 0.81 -3.04 4.56
C LEU A 48 -0.05 -1.92 5.18
N PRO A 49 0.55 -0.98 5.94
CA PRO A 49 -0.19 0.13 6.52
C PRO A 49 -1.08 0.85 5.50
N ALA A 50 -2.29 1.23 5.90
CA ALA A 50 -3.18 2.00 5.03
C ALA A 50 -2.49 3.30 4.57
N GLY A 51 -2.78 3.72 3.33
CA GLY A 51 -2.19 4.95 2.79
C GLY A 51 -0.74 4.79 2.33
N ILE A 52 -0.34 3.59 1.88
CA ILE A 52 0.94 3.37 1.20
C ILE A 52 0.76 2.68 -0.16
N VAL A 53 1.72 2.91 -1.05
CA VAL A 53 1.83 2.27 -2.37
C VAL A 53 3.14 1.49 -2.41
N VAL A 54 3.05 0.24 -2.85
CA VAL A 54 4.23 -0.60 -3.12
C VAL A 54 4.90 -0.11 -4.38
N VAL A 55 6.16 0.32 -4.27
CA VAL A 55 6.95 0.75 -5.43
C VAL A 55 7.95 -0.30 -5.89
N ARG A 56 8.37 -1.20 -4.99
CA ARG A 56 9.27 -2.30 -5.33
C ARG A 56 9.23 -3.40 -4.28
N VAL A 57 9.34 -4.65 -4.73
CA VAL A 57 9.61 -5.80 -3.87
C VAL A 57 10.98 -6.35 -4.20
N VAL A 58 11.76 -6.66 -3.17
CA VAL A 58 13.05 -7.36 -3.26
C VAL A 58 13.01 -8.51 -2.29
N THR A 59 13.49 -9.69 -2.71
CA THR A 59 13.54 -10.86 -1.84
C THR A 59 14.97 -11.34 -1.67
N LEU A 60 15.25 -11.91 -0.50
CA LEU A 60 16.49 -12.63 -0.21
C LEU A 60 16.13 -14.01 0.31
N GLN A 61 16.75 -15.06 -0.22
CA GLN A 61 16.51 -16.41 0.27
C GLN A 61 17.09 -16.61 1.67
N LYS A 62 16.40 -17.35 2.51
CA LYS A 62 16.91 -17.81 3.79
C LYS A 62 18.02 -18.82 3.56
N THR A 63 19.10 -18.69 4.31
CA THR A 63 20.23 -19.62 4.33
C THR A 63 20.53 -20.01 5.78
N GLU A 64 21.47 -20.94 5.99
CA GLU A 64 21.88 -21.33 7.34
C GLU A 64 22.37 -20.14 8.17
N SER A 65 23.05 -19.19 7.53
CA SER A 65 23.62 -17.96 8.11
C SER A 65 22.72 -16.74 8.02
N ARG A 66 21.60 -16.79 7.27
CA ARG A 66 20.65 -15.68 7.10
C ARG A 66 19.23 -16.20 7.20
N ARG A 67 18.66 -16.18 8.41
CA ARG A 67 17.29 -16.67 8.65
C ARG A 67 16.27 -15.55 8.73
N SER A 68 16.72 -14.36 9.10
CA SER A 68 15.88 -13.19 9.38
C SER A 68 16.57 -11.89 8.98
N PHE A 69 15.83 -10.78 9.05
CA PHE A 69 16.36 -9.43 8.93
C PHE A 69 17.58 -9.15 9.84
N ALA A 70 17.58 -9.69 11.06
CA ALA A 70 18.64 -9.44 12.04
C ALA A 70 19.98 -10.06 11.61
N ASP A 71 19.94 -11.06 10.73
CA ASP A 71 21.12 -11.76 10.23
C ASP A 71 21.75 -11.08 9.00
N LEU A 72 21.18 -9.97 8.54
CA LEU A 72 21.71 -9.26 7.37
C LEU A 72 23.05 -8.60 7.67
N THR A 73 23.98 -8.80 6.76
CA THR A 73 25.27 -8.13 6.78
C THR A 73 25.13 -6.63 6.52
N PRO A 74 26.09 -5.80 6.97
CA PRO A 74 26.11 -4.37 6.65
C PRO A 74 26.09 -4.07 5.15
N ILE A 75 26.67 -4.96 4.33
CA ILE A 75 26.71 -4.83 2.87
C ILE A 75 25.31 -5.00 2.28
N GLU A 76 24.54 -5.99 2.75
CA GLU A 76 23.16 -6.22 2.31
C GLU A 76 22.25 -5.07 2.73
N LEU A 77 22.36 -4.60 3.97
CA LEU A 77 21.62 -3.44 4.46
C LEU A 77 21.92 -2.19 3.62
N LYS A 78 23.20 -1.96 3.27
CA LYS A 78 23.60 -0.85 2.39
C LYS A 78 23.00 -0.99 0.99
N ARG A 79 22.96 -2.21 0.44
CA ARG A 79 22.35 -2.48 -0.88
C ARG A 79 20.85 -2.24 -0.87
N LEU A 80 20.14 -2.69 0.16
CA LEU A 80 18.69 -2.48 0.33
C LEU A 80 18.36 -0.98 0.42
N ARG A 81 19.09 -0.21 1.24
CA ARG A 81 18.94 1.26 1.31
C ARG A 81 19.19 1.93 -0.03
N LYS A 82 20.22 1.51 -0.78
CA LYS A 82 20.50 2.04 -2.13
C LYS A 82 19.35 1.75 -3.09
N GLN A 83 18.76 0.56 -3.03
CA GLN A 83 17.62 0.21 -3.88
C GLN A 83 16.36 1.00 -3.52
N ALA A 84 16.08 1.21 -2.23
CA ALA A 84 14.97 2.04 -1.77
C ALA A 84 15.11 3.50 -2.22
N ARG A 85 16.32 4.09 -2.10
CA ARG A 85 16.61 5.42 -2.64
C ARG A 85 16.37 5.50 -4.15
N LYS A 86 16.82 4.50 -4.92
CA LYS A 86 16.55 4.43 -6.37
C LYS A 86 15.06 4.32 -6.68
N ALA A 87 14.30 3.62 -5.83
CA ALA A 87 12.85 3.52 -5.93
C ALA A 87 12.11 4.72 -5.32
N ARG A 88 12.81 5.77 -4.88
CA ARG A 88 12.24 6.95 -4.20
C ARG A 88 11.38 6.57 -2.99
N SER A 89 11.82 5.59 -2.21
CA SER A 89 11.13 5.09 -1.01
C SER A 89 11.98 5.37 0.24
N CYS A 90 11.35 5.91 1.28
CA CYS A 90 11.98 6.15 2.59
C CYS A 90 11.69 5.04 3.59
N GLU A 91 10.82 4.08 3.26
CA GLU A 91 10.35 3.04 4.18
C GLU A 91 10.44 1.68 3.48
N ILE A 92 11.13 0.75 4.13
CA ILE A 92 11.21 -0.65 3.71
C ILE A 92 10.46 -1.47 4.75
N VAL A 93 9.32 -2.03 4.37
CA VAL A 93 8.59 -3.00 5.19
C VAL A 93 9.27 -4.36 5.02
N VAL A 94 9.56 -5.02 6.13
CA VAL A 94 10.26 -6.31 6.14
C VAL A 94 9.32 -7.43 6.58
N ILE A 95 9.13 -8.42 5.72
CA ILE A 95 8.39 -9.65 6.03
C ILE A 95 9.41 -10.79 6.16
N ASN A 96 9.69 -11.19 7.39
CA ASN A 96 10.64 -12.27 7.69
C ASN A 96 10.00 -13.66 7.52
N ASP A 97 8.80 -13.86 8.06
CA ASP A 97 8.14 -15.15 8.06
C ASP A 97 6.75 -15.02 7.44
N TYR A 98 6.66 -15.37 6.15
CA TYR A 98 5.37 -15.46 5.48
C TYR A 98 4.49 -16.52 6.16
N LYS A 99 3.31 -16.10 6.58
CA LYS A 99 2.28 -16.93 7.23
C LYS A 99 0.91 -16.53 6.71
N LEU A 100 0.23 -17.44 6.03
CA LEU A 100 -1.19 -17.22 5.75
C LEU A 100 -1.99 -17.32 7.06
N PRO A 101 -2.96 -16.42 7.30
CA PRO A 101 -3.92 -16.61 8.39
C PRO A 101 -4.56 -17.99 8.26
N ALA A 102 -4.73 -18.70 9.38
CA ALA A 102 -5.20 -20.09 9.40
C ALA A 102 -6.57 -20.31 8.70
N GLN A 103 -7.33 -19.24 8.51
CA GLN A 103 -8.65 -19.22 7.88
C GLN A 103 -8.56 -19.15 6.34
N VAL A 104 -7.40 -18.77 5.79
CA VAL A 104 -7.18 -18.61 4.34
C VAL A 104 -6.45 -19.83 3.81
N LYS A 105 -7.15 -20.65 3.02
CA LYS A 105 -6.52 -21.75 2.28
C LYS A 105 -5.91 -21.19 1.00
N ASN A 106 -4.59 -21.29 0.86
CA ASN A 106 -3.93 -20.98 -0.39
C ASN A 106 -3.98 -22.22 -1.32
N PRO A 107 -4.58 -22.11 -2.52
CA PRO A 107 -4.60 -23.22 -3.47
C PRO A 107 -3.22 -23.52 -4.07
N ASP A 108 -2.29 -22.55 -4.04
CA ASP A 108 -0.92 -22.71 -4.55
C ASP A 108 0.08 -22.89 -3.40
N LYS A 109 0.25 -24.16 -3.01
CA LYS A 109 1.17 -24.57 -1.94
C LYS A 109 2.64 -24.40 -2.30
N GLU A 110 2.98 -24.43 -3.58
CA GLU A 110 4.37 -24.29 -4.03
C GLU A 110 4.82 -22.84 -3.85
N MET A 111 3.97 -21.89 -4.24
CA MET A 111 4.18 -20.48 -3.97
C MET A 111 4.32 -20.19 -2.48
N GLU A 112 3.46 -20.78 -1.64
CA GLU A 112 3.52 -20.60 -0.19
C GLU A 112 4.84 -21.11 0.40
N ALA A 113 5.26 -22.32 0.01
CA ALA A 113 6.53 -22.89 0.45
C ALA A 113 7.72 -22.02 0.02
N ARG A 114 7.71 -21.49 -1.20
CA ARG A 114 8.73 -20.55 -1.68
C ARG A 114 8.75 -19.26 -0.84
N MET A 115 7.59 -18.67 -0.56
CA MET A 115 7.51 -17.44 0.25
C MET A 115 7.99 -17.64 1.68
N GLN A 116 7.81 -18.83 2.27
CA GLN A 116 8.34 -19.16 3.60
C GLN A 116 9.87 -19.25 3.63
N GLN A 117 10.50 -19.56 2.50
CA GLN A 117 11.96 -19.63 2.33
C GLN A 117 12.61 -18.27 1.98
N GLU A 118 11.83 -17.20 1.87
CA GLU A 118 12.31 -15.87 1.51
C GLU A 118 12.08 -14.86 2.63
N ILE A 119 12.96 -13.86 2.69
CA ILE A 119 12.76 -12.60 3.42
C ILE A 119 12.36 -11.56 2.38
N GLN A 120 11.21 -10.91 2.57
CA GLN A 120 10.72 -9.91 1.63
C GLN A 120 10.96 -8.49 2.15
N PHE A 121 11.41 -7.63 1.26
CA PHE A 121 11.65 -6.21 1.48
C PHE A 121 10.76 -5.42 0.54
N ILE A 122 9.69 -4.86 1.09
CA ILE A 122 8.69 -4.10 0.35
C ILE A 122 9.00 -2.62 0.52
N MET A 123 9.48 -1.99 -0.53
CA MET A 123 9.74 -0.56 -0.59
C MET A 123 8.42 0.15 -0.88
N VAL A 124 8.05 1.10 -0.03
CA VAL A 124 6.77 1.79 -0.09
C VAL A 124 6.91 3.30 -0.17
N GLN A 125 5.89 3.95 -0.72
CA GLN A 125 5.69 5.39 -0.64
C GLN A 125 4.37 5.67 0.05
N ARG A 126 4.33 6.68 0.93
CA ARG A 126 3.07 7.14 1.51
C ARG A 126 2.26 7.88 0.47
N ILE A 127 0.94 7.75 0.52
CA ILE A 127 0.02 8.58 -0.26
C ILE A 127 -0.63 9.63 0.62
N ARG A 128 -0.98 10.76 0.02
CA ARG A 128 -1.78 11.80 0.64
C ARG A 128 -2.90 12.25 -0.30
N PRO A 129 -4.02 12.75 0.24
CA PRO A 129 -5.00 13.45 -0.57
C PRO A 129 -4.36 14.58 -1.38
N CYS A 130 -4.81 14.76 -2.61
CA CYS A 130 -4.44 15.86 -3.48
C CYS A 130 -5.71 16.69 -3.81
N PRO A 131 -6.01 17.73 -3.01
CA PRO A 131 -7.17 18.59 -3.25
C PRO A 131 -7.09 19.29 -4.62
N GLU A 132 -5.90 19.71 -5.03
CA GLU A 132 -5.63 20.38 -6.31
C GLU A 132 -5.88 19.45 -7.51
N CYS A 133 -5.54 18.16 -7.39
CA CYS A 133 -5.79 17.16 -8.42
C CYS A 133 -7.29 16.88 -8.59
N THR A 134 -8.04 17.02 -7.50
CA THR A 134 -9.50 16.84 -7.49
C THR A 134 -10.21 18.03 -8.13
N ALA A 135 -9.69 19.24 -7.95
CA ALA A 135 -10.21 20.44 -8.60
C ALA A 135 -9.91 20.50 -10.11
N ALA A 136 -8.79 19.94 -10.57
CA ALA A 136 -8.40 19.94 -11.99
C ALA A 136 -9.15 18.92 -12.87
N ASN A 137 -9.88 17.97 -12.27
CA ASN A 137 -10.63 16.92 -12.97
C ASN A 137 -12.16 17.12 -12.94
N ASN A 138 -12.64 18.25 -12.40
CA ASN A 138 -14.04 18.67 -12.41
C ASN A 138 -14.19 19.94 -13.25
#